data_AF-A0A357N530-F1
#
_entry.id   AF-A0A357N530-F1
#
_cell.length_a   1.000
_cell.length_b   1.000
_cell.length_c   1.000
_cell.angle_alpha   90.00
_cell.angle_beta   90.00
_cell.angle_gamma   90.00
#
_symmetry.space_group_name_H-M   'P 1'
#
loop_
_entity.id
_entity.type
_entity.pdbx_description
1 polymer ?
#
loop_
_entity_poly.entity_id
_entity_poly.type
_entity_poly.pdbx_seq_one_letter_code
_entity_poly.pdbx_strand_id
1 'polypeptide(L)'
;MSREVDAATGATASRDTYKWTSKDTPFGTGMTSSWTLNYDWPQDATRQKVVPEAEVVVIMNFRFDAQEIGRELKDPGHTWIHLYRSEDPNKQFSVYSTSLTGNMDWNRLRNGNLGGRAFLSLDTLLAYGTGLEKLVWNIRGGPDDLGVTESHAKGVLPIATMRGKLAKIPRLRAELDRKTGKFRSECTPPIVVSG
;
A
#
# COMPACT_ATOMS: atom_id res chain seq x y z
N MET A 1 -17.07 -3.95 0.08
CA MET A 1 -16.94 -4.34 1.50
C MET A 1 -15.74 -3.60 2.06
N SER A 2 -15.94 -2.83 3.12
CA SER A 2 -14.83 -2.20 3.85
C SER A 2 -14.13 -3.27 4.68
N ARG A 3 -12.80 -3.34 4.63
CA ARG A 3 -12.01 -4.20 5.51
C ARG A 3 -11.63 -3.39 6.75
N GLU A 4 -11.56 -4.05 7.89
CA GLU A 4 -11.37 -3.44 9.20
C GLU A 4 -9.95 -3.73 9.71
N VAL A 5 -9.29 -2.74 10.30
CA VAL A 5 -7.95 -2.90 10.92
C VAL A 5 -8.12 -3.03 12.43
N ASP A 6 -7.53 -4.09 12.99
CA ASP A 6 -7.54 -4.36 14.44
C ASP A 6 -6.58 -3.41 15.19
N ALA A 7 -7.10 -2.75 16.22
CA ALA A 7 -6.36 -1.82 17.07
C ALA A 7 -5.52 -2.47 18.19
N ALA A 8 -5.57 -3.79 18.36
CA ALA A 8 -4.90 -4.53 19.43
C ALA A 8 -3.36 -4.40 19.46
N THR A 9 -2.73 -3.84 18.41
CA THR A 9 -1.29 -3.53 18.37
C THR A 9 -0.92 -2.18 19.01
N GLY A 10 -1.85 -1.54 19.72
CA GLY A 10 -1.60 -0.40 20.60
C GLY A 10 -1.62 0.94 19.89
N ALA A 11 -2.77 1.61 19.96
CA ALA A 11 -2.92 3.01 19.58
C ALA A 11 -3.50 3.80 20.77
N THR A 12 -2.89 4.93 21.09
CA THR A 12 -3.40 5.89 22.07
C THR A 12 -4.09 7.03 21.32
N ALA A 13 -5.27 7.47 21.79
CA ALA A 13 -6.10 8.45 21.10
C ALA A 13 -5.37 9.78 20.81
N SER A 14 -5.30 10.19 19.53
CA SER A 14 -4.94 11.56 19.15
C SER A 14 -6.15 12.28 18.54
N ARG A 15 -6.18 13.61 18.69
CA ARG A 15 -7.29 14.50 18.28
C ARG A 15 -7.28 14.84 16.78
N ASP A 16 -6.49 14.14 15.98
CA ASP A 16 -6.00 14.70 14.73
C ASP A 16 -6.36 13.83 13.51
N THR A 17 -7.21 14.37 12.63
CA THR A 17 -7.52 13.79 11.31
C THR A 17 -6.63 14.45 10.24
N TYR A 18 -5.98 13.64 9.41
CA TYR A 18 -5.09 14.09 8.34
C TYR A 18 -5.36 13.37 7.03
N LYS A 19 -5.32 14.14 5.95
CA LYS A 19 -5.36 13.62 4.59
C LYS A 19 -4.32 14.32 3.73
N TRP A 20 -3.51 13.55 3.03
CA TRP A 20 -2.61 14.06 2.00
C TRP A 20 -2.71 13.23 0.73
N THR A 21 -2.71 13.89 -0.42
CA THR A 21 -2.68 13.23 -1.73
C THR A 21 -1.44 13.72 -2.50
N SER A 22 -0.70 12.79 -3.07
CA SER A 22 0.43 13.10 -3.95
C SER A 22 -0.05 13.67 -5.28
N LYS A 23 0.87 14.30 -6.02
CA LYS A 23 0.64 14.53 -7.44
C LYS A 23 0.61 13.19 -8.19
N ASP A 24 -0.07 13.17 -9.33
CA ASP A 24 0.00 12.07 -10.26
C ASP A 24 1.41 11.94 -10.84
N THR A 25 1.91 10.72 -10.88
CA THR A 25 3.22 10.34 -11.38
C THR A 25 3.03 9.38 -12.56
N PRO A 26 3.43 9.77 -13.78
CA PRO A 26 3.40 8.89 -14.94
C PRO A 26 4.31 7.69 -14.76
N PHE A 27 3.86 6.52 -15.21
CA PHE A 27 4.70 5.30 -15.27
C PHE A 27 4.61 4.57 -16.62
N GLY A 28 3.88 5.15 -17.57
CA GLY A 28 3.72 4.69 -18.95
C GLY A 28 2.80 5.62 -19.72
N THR A 29 2.71 5.43 -21.04
CA THR A 29 1.78 6.19 -21.89
C THR A 29 0.34 5.97 -21.42
N GLY A 30 -0.40 7.05 -21.11
CA GLY A 30 -1.76 6.96 -20.58
C GLY A 30 -1.87 6.33 -19.19
N MET A 31 -0.75 6.19 -18.46
CA MET A 31 -0.73 5.50 -17.16
C MET A 31 -0.16 6.39 -16.08
N THR A 32 -0.96 6.67 -15.05
CA THR A 32 -0.56 7.48 -13.91
C THR A 32 -0.86 6.80 -12.59
N SER A 33 0.00 7.05 -11.61
CA SER A 33 -0.20 6.62 -10.22
C SER A 33 -0.15 7.82 -9.29
N SER A 34 -0.96 7.80 -8.25
CA SER A 34 -0.85 8.69 -7.11
C SER A 34 -1.09 7.91 -5.84
N TRP A 35 -0.82 8.53 -4.70
CA TRP A 35 -1.08 7.92 -3.42
C TRP A 35 -1.69 8.92 -2.46
N THR A 36 -2.53 8.41 -1.58
CA THR A 36 -3.20 9.18 -0.54
C THR A 36 -2.87 8.58 0.81
N LEU A 37 -2.40 9.41 1.74
CA LEU A 37 -2.29 9.06 3.15
C LEU A 37 -3.54 9.58 3.85
N ASN A 38 -4.32 8.67 4.40
CA ASN A 38 -5.44 8.98 5.30
C ASN A 38 -5.06 8.54 6.70
N TYR A 39 -5.29 9.42 7.66
CA TYR A 39 -5.22 9.12 9.07
C TYR A 39 -6.40 9.79 9.76
N ASP A 40 -7.44 9.05 10.03
CA ASP A 40 -8.61 9.46 10.77
C ASP A 40 -8.77 8.47 11.93
N TRP A 41 -8.42 8.89 13.13
CA TRP A 41 -8.55 8.05 14.31
C TRP A 41 -9.84 8.41 15.04
N PRO A 42 -10.83 7.49 15.14
CA PRO A 42 -12.11 7.80 15.78
C PRO A 42 -11.94 8.27 17.21
N GLN A 43 -12.75 9.23 17.66
CA GLN A 43 -12.74 9.69 19.06
C GLN A 43 -13.34 8.66 20.03
N ASP A 44 -14.29 7.87 19.54
CA ASP A 44 -15.03 6.91 20.36
C ASP A 44 -14.23 5.62 20.59
N ALA A 45 -14.06 5.23 21.86
CA ALA A 45 -13.28 4.06 22.27
C ALA A 45 -13.84 2.73 21.74
N THR A 46 -15.12 2.66 21.37
CA THR A 46 -15.72 1.45 20.78
C THR A 46 -15.35 1.36 19.30
N ARG A 47 -15.47 2.45 18.55
CA ARG A 47 -15.02 2.55 17.14
C ARG A 47 -13.51 2.40 16.99
N GLN A 48 -12.75 2.76 18.03
CA GLN A 48 -11.31 2.54 18.05
C GLN A 48 -10.91 1.08 18.07
N LYS A 49 -11.76 0.16 18.55
CA LYS A 49 -11.43 -1.28 18.55
C LYS A 49 -11.29 -1.83 17.13
N VAL A 50 -11.98 -1.21 16.18
CA VAL A 50 -12.14 -1.68 14.81
C VAL A 50 -12.23 -0.45 13.91
N VAL A 51 -11.08 0.09 13.50
CA VAL A 51 -11.03 1.26 12.63
C VAL A 51 -11.06 0.79 11.17
N PRO A 52 -11.97 1.32 10.31
CA PRO A 52 -12.00 0.95 8.91
C PRO A 52 -10.64 1.19 8.23
N GLU A 53 -10.20 0.28 7.36
CA GLU A 53 -8.94 0.44 6.61
C GLU A 53 -8.89 1.80 5.90
N ALA A 54 -9.99 2.29 5.33
CA ALA A 54 -10.01 3.58 4.64
C ALA A 54 -9.62 4.79 5.51
N GLU A 55 -9.72 4.66 6.84
CA GLU A 55 -9.47 5.71 7.81
C GLU A 55 -7.98 5.80 8.22
N VAL A 56 -7.21 4.70 8.25
CA VAL A 56 -5.77 4.72 8.63
C VAL A 56 -4.91 3.92 7.64
N VAL A 57 -4.55 4.54 6.50
CA VAL A 57 -4.01 3.79 5.36
C VAL A 57 -3.25 4.67 4.37
N VAL A 58 -2.41 4.02 3.58
CA VAL A 58 -1.97 4.54 2.29
C VAL A 58 -2.78 3.89 1.17
N ILE A 59 -3.53 4.71 0.44
CA ILE A 59 -4.25 4.30 -0.76
C ILE A 59 -3.35 4.59 -1.96
N MET A 60 -2.94 3.56 -2.68
CA MET A 60 -2.33 3.72 -4.01
C MET A 60 -3.44 3.76 -5.05
N ASN A 61 -3.46 4.80 -5.88
CA ASN A 61 -4.40 4.98 -6.97
C ASN A 61 -3.66 4.84 -8.30
N PHE A 62 -4.29 4.13 -9.24
CA PHE A 62 -3.77 3.92 -10.57
C PHE A 62 -4.85 4.28 -11.58
N ARG A 63 -4.44 4.96 -12.65
CA ARG A 63 -5.30 5.31 -13.76
C ARG A 63 -4.66 4.86 -15.06
N PHE A 64 -5.47 4.21 -15.89
CA PHE A 64 -5.12 3.76 -17.22
C PHE A 64 -6.11 4.36 -18.20
N ASP A 65 -5.61 5.22 -19.08
CA ASP A 65 -6.38 5.91 -20.10
C ASP A 65 -6.36 5.12 -21.41
N ALA A 66 -7.49 4.53 -21.78
CA ALA A 66 -7.58 3.64 -22.95
C ALA A 66 -7.28 4.38 -24.25
N GLN A 67 -7.66 5.66 -24.34
CA GLN A 67 -7.46 6.48 -25.53
C GLN A 67 -5.98 6.82 -25.70
N GLU A 68 -5.30 7.27 -24.64
CA GLU A 68 -3.86 7.55 -24.71
C GLU A 68 -3.02 6.28 -24.90
N ILE A 69 -3.45 5.15 -24.33
CA ILE A 69 -2.79 3.84 -24.54
C ILE A 69 -3.03 3.34 -25.99
N GLY A 70 -4.10 3.79 -26.64
CA GLY A 70 -4.42 3.45 -28.04
C GLY A 70 -5.02 2.05 -28.24
N ARG A 71 -5.52 1.41 -27.17
CA ARG A 71 -6.22 0.12 -27.25
C ARG A 71 -7.24 -0.03 -26.14
N GLU A 72 -8.22 -0.90 -26.37
CA GLU A 72 -9.18 -1.29 -25.34
C GLU A 72 -8.48 -2.00 -24.17
N LEU A 73 -8.83 -1.61 -22.95
CA LEU A 73 -8.30 -2.21 -21.74
C LEU A 73 -9.13 -3.43 -21.35
N LYS A 74 -8.48 -4.58 -21.18
CA LYS A 74 -9.11 -5.80 -20.68
C LYS A 74 -9.36 -5.71 -19.18
N ASP A 75 -10.27 -6.54 -18.67
CA ASP A 75 -10.43 -6.72 -17.23
C ASP A 75 -9.14 -7.34 -16.66
N PRO A 76 -8.49 -6.71 -15.67
CA PRO A 76 -7.29 -7.25 -15.05
C PRO A 76 -7.55 -8.53 -14.23
N GLY A 77 -8.80 -8.85 -13.89
CA GLY A 77 -9.12 -10.01 -13.06
C GLY A 77 -8.51 -9.92 -11.65
N HIS A 78 -8.14 -11.06 -11.08
CA HIS A 78 -7.53 -11.12 -9.75
C HIS A 78 -6.05 -10.72 -9.82
N THR A 79 -5.77 -9.50 -9.36
CA THR A 79 -4.42 -8.97 -9.25
C THR A 79 -4.14 -8.42 -7.86
N TRP A 80 -2.85 -8.35 -7.53
CA TRP A 80 -2.33 -7.87 -6.26
C TRP A 80 -1.27 -6.80 -6.50
N ILE A 81 -1.17 -5.86 -5.56
CA ILE A 81 0.00 -4.99 -5.47
C ILE A 81 1.06 -5.71 -4.62
N HIS A 82 2.27 -5.77 -5.14
CA HIS A 82 3.44 -6.25 -4.42
C HIS A 82 4.40 -5.08 -4.21
N LEU A 83 4.79 -4.81 -2.97
CA LEU A 83 5.84 -3.87 -2.65
C LEU A 83 7.09 -4.63 -2.23
N TYR A 84 8.19 -4.34 -2.92
CA TYR A 84 9.49 -4.93 -2.68
C TYR A 84 10.41 -3.92 -2.01
N ARG A 85 11.22 -4.40 -1.07
CA ARG A 85 12.33 -3.64 -0.48
C ARG A 85 13.46 -3.43 -1.49
N SER A 86 13.23 -2.50 -2.41
CA SER A 86 14.17 -2.04 -3.41
C SER A 86 13.81 -0.61 -3.80
N GLU A 87 14.81 0.13 -4.29
CA GLU A 87 14.65 1.49 -4.79
C GLU A 87 14.78 1.56 -6.32
N ASP A 88 15.15 0.44 -6.96
CA ASP A 88 15.36 0.33 -8.40
C ASP A 88 14.10 -0.21 -9.10
N PRO A 89 13.30 0.63 -9.79
CA PRO A 89 12.10 0.19 -10.51
C PRO A 89 12.37 -0.82 -11.62
N ASN A 90 13.62 -0.99 -12.04
CA ASN A 90 14.01 -1.94 -13.08
C ASN A 90 14.47 -3.29 -12.54
N LYS A 91 14.61 -3.42 -11.22
CA LYS A 91 14.93 -4.70 -10.59
C LYS A 91 13.87 -5.74 -10.92
N GLN A 92 14.31 -6.90 -11.36
CA GLN A 92 13.45 -8.05 -11.58
C GLN A 92 13.25 -8.80 -10.25
N PHE A 93 12.01 -9.18 -9.97
CA PHE A 93 11.66 -9.95 -8.77
C PHE A 93 11.02 -11.27 -9.19
N SER A 94 11.57 -12.37 -8.68
CA SER A 94 11.05 -13.72 -8.86
C SER A 94 9.79 -13.95 -8.03
N VAL A 95 9.09 -15.06 -8.28
CA VAL A 95 7.95 -15.54 -7.47
C VAL A 95 8.32 -15.78 -6.00
N TYR A 96 9.59 -16.07 -5.72
CA TYR A 96 10.11 -16.30 -4.36
C TYR A 96 10.54 -15.01 -3.63
N SER A 97 10.41 -13.86 -4.29
CA SER A 97 10.82 -12.59 -3.69
C SER A 97 9.82 -12.16 -2.62
N THR A 98 10.31 -11.95 -1.39
CA THR A 98 9.48 -11.41 -0.30
C THR A 98 8.95 -10.03 -0.67
N SER A 99 7.63 -9.85 -0.58
CA SER A 99 6.95 -8.58 -0.80
C SER A 99 5.89 -8.34 0.27
N LEU A 100 5.61 -7.07 0.56
CA LEU A 100 4.37 -6.69 1.21
C LEU A 100 3.27 -6.67 0.15
N THR A 101 2.17 -7.38 0.40
CA THR A 101 1.11 -7.57 -0.61
C THR A 101 -0.20 -6.91 -0.20
N GLY A 102 -0.88 -6.30 -1.17
CA GLY A 102 -2.24 -5.77 -1.01
C GLY A 102 -3.13 -6.25 -2.16
N ASN A 103 -4.44 -6.31 -1.94
CA ASN A 103 -5.38 -6.63 -3.02
C ASN A 103 -5.62 -5.39 -3.89
N MET A 104 -5.79 -5.60 -5.19
CA MET A 104 -6.23 -4.55 -6.10
C MET A 104 -7.75 -4.54 -6.20
N ASP A 105 -8.34 -3.36 -6.04
CA ASP A 105 -9.73 -3.06 -6.34
C ASP A 105 -9.80 -2.29 -7.67
N TRP A 106 -10.54 -2.83 -8.63
CA TRP A 106 -10.62 -2.32 -9.99
C TRP A 106 -12.00 -1.78 -10.30
N ASN A 107 -12.02 -0.66 -11.01
CA ASN A 107 -13.25 -0.07 -11.52
C ASN A 107 -13.08 0.35 -12.97
N ARG A 108 -14.00 -0.11 -13.82
CA ARG A 108 -14.09 0.32 -15.22
C ARG A 108 -14.94 1.58 -15.32
N LEU A 109 -14.38 2.61 -15.92
CA LEU A 109 -15.09 3.85 -16.19
C LEU A 109 -15.87 3.74 -17.51
N ARG A 110 -16.95 4.52 -17.62
CA ARG A 110 -17.84 4.49 -18.81
C ARG A 110 -17.12 4.84 -20.12
N ASN A 111 -16.00 5.56 -20.05
CA ASN A 111 -15.19 5.93 -21.20
C ASN A 111 -14.16 4.87 -21.58
N GLY A 112 -14.22 3.66 -21.01
CA GLY A 112 -13.29 2.57 -21.28
C GLY A 112 -12.00 2.61 -20.46
N ASN A 113 -11.76 3.69 -19.70
CA ASN A 113 -10.62 3.79 -18.80
C ASN A 113 -10.75 2.83 -17.63
N LEU A 114 -9.61 2.48 -17.05
CA LEU A 114 -9.53 1.60 -15.89
C LEU A 114 -8.91 2.35 -14.71
N GLY A 115 -9.58 2.29 -13.56
CA GLY A 115 -9.07 2.77 -12.28
C GLY A 115 -8.73 1.59 -11.38
N GLY A 116 -7.54 1.60 -10.78
CA GLY A 116 -7.10 0.61 -9.80
C GLY A 116 -6.81 1.27 -8.45
N ARG A 117 -7.13 0.58 -7.36
CA ARG A 117 -6.80 1.02 -6.01
C ARG A 117 -6.20 -0.11 -5.20
N ALA A 118 -5.20 0.19 -4.40
CA ALA A 118 -4.72 -0.71 -3.35
C ALA A 118 -4.67 0.00 -2.01
N PHE A 119 -5.08 -0.69 -0.97
CA PHE A 119 -5.10 -0.21 0.40
C PHE A 119 -3.97 -0.89 1.18
N LEU A 120 -3.11 -0.10 1.82
CA LEU A 120 -1.95 -0.58 2.57
C LEU A 120 -1.96 0.05 3.96
N SER A 121 -1.97 -0.77 5.02
CA SER A 121 -1.87 -0.25 6.38
C SER A 121 -0.63 0.63 6.52
N LEU A 122 -0.82 1.85 7.02
CA LEU A 122 0.25 2.85 7.09
C LEU A 122 1.42 2.37 7.96
N ASP A 123 1.13 1.77 9.11
CA ASP A 123 2.17 1.27 10.03
C ASP A 123 3.01 0.16 9.40
N THR A 124 2.36 -0.83 8.78
CA THR A 124 2.98 -1.97 8.11
C THR A 124 3.84 -1.49 6.95
N LEU A 125 3.34 -0.55 6.14
CA LEU A 125 4.08 0.02 5.02
C LEU A 125 5.35 0.74 5.49
N LEU A 126 5.25 1.57 6.52
CA LEU A 126 6.39 2.34 7.03
C LEU A 126 7.43 1.44 7.69
N ALA A 127 6.99 0.44 8.46
CA ALA A 127 7.84 -0.58 9.06
C ALA A 127 8.55 -1.40 7.96
N TYR A 128 7.79 -1.90 6.98
CA TYR A 128 8.32 -2.65 5.85
C TYR A 128 9.27 -1.83 4.97
N GLY A 129 9.11 -0.51 4.91
CA GLY A 129 10.02 0.40 4.20
C GLY A 129 11.20 0.91 5.03
N THR A 130 11.39 0.48 6.28
CA THR A 130 12.42 1.04 7.19
C THR A 130 13.81 1.04 6.55
N GLY A 131 14.50 2.18 6.61
CA GLY A 131 15.84 2.35 6.04
C GLY A 131 15.89 2.54 4.52
N LEU A 132 14.75 2.68 3.84
CA LEU A 132 14.66 2.99 2.42
C LEU A 132 13.94 4.31 2.17
N GLU A 133 14.33 5.01 1.10
CA GLU A 133 13.65 6.20 0.59
C GLU A 133 12.40 5.82 -0.21
N LYS A 134 12.46 4.68 -0.90
CA LYS A 134 11.40 4.19 -1.80
C LYS A 134 11.18 2.68 -1.65
N LEU A 135 10.00 2.23 -2.03
CA LEU A 135 9.71 0.83 -2.33
C LEU A 135 9.35 0.70 -3.80
N VAL A 136 9.80 -0.36 -4.44
CA VAL A 136 9.33 -0.72 -5.78
C VAL A 136 7.99 -1.42 -5.63
N TRP A 137 6.99 -1.01 -6.41
CA TRP A 137 5.72 -1.69 -6.48
C TRP A 137 5.53 -2.35 -7.84
N ASN A 138 4.90 -3.53 -7.85
CA ASN A 138 4.46 -4.22 -9.05
C ASN A 138 2.98 -4.60 -8.90
N ILE A 139 2.19 -4.41 -9.95
CA ILE A 139 0.87 -5.01 -10.07
C ILE A 139 1.06 -6.38 -10.72
N ARG A 140 0.69 -7.45 -10.02
CA ARG A 140 0.85 -8.83 -10.50
C ARG A 140 -0.48 -9.56 -10.57
N GLY A 141 -0.65 -10.37 -11.60
CA GLY A 141 -1.73 -11.34 -11.69
C GLY A 141 -1.43 -12.60 -10.88
N GLY A 142 -2.43 -13.48 -10.81
CA GLY A 142 -2.24 -14.83 -10.29
C GLY A 142 -1.22 -15.62 -11.12
N PRO A 143 -0.59 -16.64 -10.53
CA PRO A 143 0.25 -17.54 -11.31
C PRO A 143 -0.56 -18.18 -12.44
N ASP A 144 0.03 -18.30 -13.62
CA ASP A 144 -0.52 -19.11 -14.69
C ASP A 144 -0.42 -20.62 -14.36
N ASP A 145 -0.88 -21.48 -15.28
CA ASP A 145 -0.87 -22.94 -15.13
C ASP A 145 0.56 -23.52 -14.94
N LEU A 146 1.60 -22.72 -15.22
CA LEU A 146 3.01 -23.07 -15.05
C LEU A 146 3.64 -22.42 -13.80
N GLY A 147 2.85 -21.71 -12.99
CA GLY A 147 3.31 -21.05 -11.77
C GLY A 147 3.97 -19.68 -12.00
N VAL A 148 3.91 -19.12 -13.21
CA VAL A 148 4.55 -17.84 -13.56
C VAL A 148 3.63 -16.69 -13.18
N THR A 149 4.12 -15.77 -12.35
CA THR A 149 3.42 -14.50 -12.06
C THR A 149 4.00 -13.40 -12.94
N GLU A 150 3.19 -12.83 -13.82
CA GLU A 150 3.60 -11.67 -14.64
C GLU A 150 3.37 -10.35 -13.90
N SER A 151 4.30 -9.41 -14.12
CA SER A 151 4.15 -8.02 -13.66
C SER A 151 3.50 -7.20 -14.76
N HIS A 152 2.24 -6.78 -14.55
CA HIS A 152 1.48 -5.99 -15.53
C HIS A 152 1.91 -4.52 -15.58
N ALA A 153 2.27 -3.97 -14.42
CA ALA A 153 2.80 -2.62 -14.28
C ALA A 153 3.75 -2.55 -13.08
N LYS A 154 4.62 -1.54 -13.07
CA LYS A 154 5.58 -1.33 -11.99
C LYS A 154 5.91 0.15 -11.82
N GLY A 155 6.40 0.50 -10.64
CA GLY A 155 6.87 1.84 -10.34
C GLY A 155 7.46 1.92 -8.94
N VAL A 156 7.47 3.13 -8.37
CA VAL A 156 8.00 3.39 -7.03
C VAL A 156 7.01 4.10 -6.13
N LEU A 157 7.05 3.79 -4.84
CA LEU A 157 6.31 4.45 -3.77
C LEU A 157 7.29 5.19 -2.86
N PRO A 158 7.21 6.53 -2.71
CA PRO A 158 8.19 7.31 -1.97
C PRO A 158 7.94 7.29 -0.45
N ILE A 159 8.56 6.33 0.24
CA ILE A 159 8.42 6.12 1.69
C ILE A 159 9.00 7.27 2.51
N ALA A 160 10.17 7.81 2.15
CA ALA A 160 10.75 8.93 2.89
C ALA A 160 9.88 10.19 2.78
N THR A 161 9.22 10.40 1.64
CA THR A 161 8.26 11.52 1.50
C THR A 161 7.06 11.32 2.44
N MET A 162 6.53 10.10 2.54
CA MET A 162 5.46 9.77 3.50
C MET A 162 5.91 10.02 4.94
N ARG A 163 7.10 9.51 5.33
CA ARG A 163 7.69 9.78 6.65
C ARG A 163 7.86 11.27 6.92
N GLY A 164 8.31 12.03 5.93
CA GLY A 164 8.47 13.47 6.02
C GLY A 164 7.16 14.20 6.27
N LYS A 165 6.04 13.74 5.70
CA LYS A 165 4.71 14.29 6.04
C LYS A 165 4.27 13.93 7.45
N LEU A 166 4.51 12.68 7.87
CA LEU A 166 4.20 12.23 9.22
C LEU A 166 5.03 12.92 10.29
N ALA A 167 6.28 13.29 9.96
CA ALA A 167 7.14 14.08 10.85
C ALA A 167 6.53 15.44 11.21
N LYS A 168 5.69 16.01 10.33
CA LYS A 168 4.96 17.25 10.60
C LYS A 168 3.78 17.06 11.56
N ILE A 169 3.55 15.82 12.01
CA ILE A 169 2.52 15.43 12.96
C ILE A 169 3.23 14.77 14.16
N PRO A 170 3.73 15.54 15.13
CA PRO A 170 4.62 15.05 16.18
C PRO A 170 4.06 13.86 16.98
N ARG A 171 2.74 13.83 17.24
CA ARG A 171 2.09 12.75 18.00
C ARG A 171 2.00 11.45 17.21
N LEU A 172 1.64 11.51 15.93
CA LEU A 172 1.58 10.34 15.07
C LEU A 172 2.97 9.71 14.88
N ARG A 173 4.01 10.55 14.81
CA ARG A 173 5.39 10.08 14.78
C ARG A 173 5.77 9.33 16.06
N ALA A 174 5.47 9.86 17.24
CA ALA A 174 5.76 9.19 18.50
C ALA A 174 5.10 7.80 18.59
N GLU A 175 3.86 7.65 18.11
CA GLU A 175 3.17 6.37 18.16
C GLU A 175 3.62 5.36 17.10
N LEU A 176 3.96 5.84 15.90
CA LEU A 176 4.59 4.99 14.87
C LEU A 176 6.01 4.57 15.29
N ASP A 177 6.78 5.46 15.90
CA ASP A 177 8.13 5.17 16.39
C ASP A 177 8.07 4.20 17.58
N ARG A 178 7.05 4.29 18.46
CA ARG A 178 6.79 3.32 19.54
C ARG A 178 6.50 1.93 19.00
N LYS A 179 5.64 1.80 17.98
CA LYS A 179 5.35 0.53 17.29
C LYS A 179 6.59 -0.03 16.57
N THR A 180 7.32 0.83 15.87
CA THR A 180 8.54 0.44 15.13
C THR A 180 9.66 -0.01 16.06
N GLY A 181 9.82 0.65 17.21
CA GLY A 181 10.81 0.30 18.24
C GLY A 181 10.52 -1.02 18.97
N LYS A 182 9.28 -1.53 18.89
CA LYS A 182 8.82 -2.80 19.49
C LYS A 182 8.62 -3.94 18.50
N PHE A 183 9.06 -3.76 17.25
CA PHE A 183 8.89 -4.74 16.17
C PHE A 183 9.30 -6.19 16.57
N ARG A 184 10.37 -6.36 17.37
CA ARG A 184 10.84 -7.69 17.82
C ARG A 184 9.95 -8.35 18.90
N SER A 185 9.23 -7.57 19.69
CA SER A 185 8.34 -8.10 20.75
C SER A 185 6.89 -8.27 20.28
N GLU A 186 6.47 -7.54 19.24
CA GLU A 186 5.09 -7.53 18.75
C GLU A 186 4.89 -8.30 17.44
N CYS A 187 5.95 -8.53 16.65
CA CYS A 187 5.95 -9.48 15.54
C CYS A 187 6.73 -10.73 15.94
N THR A 188 6.09 -11.63 16.68
CA THR A 188 6.62 -12.99 16.84
C THR A 188 6.55 -13.68 15.47
N PRO A 189 7.66 -14.05 14.83
CA PRO A 189 7.59 -14.98 13.70
C PRO A 189 6.89 -16.26 14.19
N PRO A 190 6.01 -16.90 13.41
CA PRO A 190 5.46 -18.18 13.78
C PRO A 190 6.65 -19.12 14.06
N ILE A 191 6.70 -19.61 15.29
CA ILE A 191 7.74 -20.51 15.77
C ILE A 191 7.82 -21.68 14.78
N VAL A 192 9.04 -21.92 14.30
CA VAL A 192 9.41 -23.06 13.47
C VAL A 192 8.94 -24.33 14.18
N VAL A 193 7.99 -25.05 13.58
CA VAL A 193 7.72 -26.44 13.97
C VAL A 193 8.75 -27.28 13.23
N SER A 194 9.84 -27.59 13.92
CA SER A 194 10.73 -28.69 13.53
C SER A 194 10.01 -30.00 13.81
N GLY A 195 9.81 -30.80 12.76
CA GLY A 195 9.53 -32.23 12.82
C GLY A 195 10.51 -32.94 11.92
#